data_AF-A0A9D9PZY7-F1
#
_entry.id   AF-A0A9D9PZY7-F1
#
_cell.length_a   1.000
_cell.length_b   1.000
_cell.length_c   1.000
_cell.angle_alpha   90.00
_cell.angle_beta   90.00
_cell.angle_gamma   90.00
#
_symmetry.space_group_name_H-M   'P 1'
#
loop_
_entity.id
_entity.type
_entity.pdbx_description
1 polymer ?
#
loop_
_entity_poly.entity_id
_entity_poly.type
_entity_poly.pdbx_seq_one_letter_code
_entity_poly.pdbx_strand_id
1 'polypeptide(L)'
;MKKGMCITYEVDGALYVNMTNRCSNRCTFCIRNNGDGAYGSDSLWLEREPTLSEICESVLSHDLTKYSELVFCGYGEPSYRLDDAVKVASLVKEKYPDTKVRINTNGQSDLIFGRDTSKDYSVFDTVSVSLNSPSAEGYAEICKPCFGISAFDAILAFARNVR
;
A
#
# COMPACT_ATOMS: atom_id res chain seq x y z
N MET A 1 -3.90 18.07 11.04
CA MET A 1 -3.60 17.41 9.76
C MET A 1 -4.65 17.86 8.77
N LYS A 2 -4.24 18.57 7.72
CA LYS A 2 -5.13 18.91 6.60
C LYS A 2 -5.59 17.60 5.96
N LYS A 3 -6.81 17.56 5.45
CA LYS A 3 -7.32 16.45 4.65
C LYS A 3 -7.48 16.91 3.20
N GLY A 4 -7.50 15.95 2.29
CA GLY A 4 -7.75 16.17 0.87
C GLY A 4 -8.19 14.88 0.18
N MET A 5 -8.22 14.90 -1.15
CA MET A 5 -8.56 13.75 -1.99
C MET A 5 -7.43 13.43 -2.98
N CYS A 6 -6.18 13.42 -2.50
CA CYS A 6 -5.03 12.99 -3.29
C CYS A 6 -5.03 11.45 -3.40
N ILE A 7 -5.57 10.94 -4.51
CA ILE A 7 -5.67 9.51 -4.81
C ILE A 7 -4.41 9.02 -5.55
N THR A 8 -3.93 9.78 -6.54
CA THR A 8 -2.67 9.53 -7.23
C THR A 8 -1.66 10.67 -7.02
N TYR A 9 -0.38 10.33 -6.94
CA TYR A 9 0.72 11.29 -6.81
C TYR A 9 2.01 10.72 -7.41
N GLU A 10 2.95 11.58 -7.81
CA GLU A 10 4.17 11.17 -8.50
C GLU A 10 5.37 11.18 -7.54
N VAL A 11 6.22 10.15 -7.64
CA VAL A 11 7.49 10.08 -6.91
C VAL A 11 8.52 9.43 -7.82
N ASP A 12 9.65 10.10 -8.06
CA ASP A 12 10.82 9.57 -8.77
C ASP A 12 10.50 8.84 -10.10
N GLY A 13 9.54 9.36 -10.88
CA GLY A 13 9.14 8.80 -12.18
C GLY A 13 8.14 7.64 -12.11
N ALA A 14 7.63 7.31 -10.92
CA ALA A 14 6.55 6.35 -10.70
C ALA A 14 5.25 7.03 -10.26
N LEU A 15 4.10 6.40 -10.57
CA LEU A 15 2.79 6.87 -10.14
C LEU A 15 2.35 6.07 -8.91
N TYR A 16 2.06 6.77 -7.81
CA TYR A 16 1.67 6.16 -6.55
C TYR A 16 0.16 6.25 -6.35
N VAL A 17 -0.43 5.25 -5.69
CA VAL A 17 -1.87 5.13 -5.43
C VAL A 17 -2.15 5.08 -3.93
N ASN A 18 -2.80 6.13 -3.42
CA ASN A 18 -3.21 6.31 -2.02
C ASN A 18 -4.70 5.95 -1.84
N MET A 19 -4.99 4.76 -1.33
CA MET A 19 -6.36 4.21 -1.35
C MET A 19 -7.10 4.25 -0.01
N THR A 20 -6.41 4.43 1.11
CA THR A 20 -7.00 4.26 2.44
C THR A 20 -6.21 5.02 3.50
N ASN A 21 -6.89 5.40 4.58
CA ASN A 21 -6.25 5.91 5.81
C ASN A 21 -6.03 4.79 6.85
N ARG A 22 -6.58 3.60 6.64
CA ARG A 22 -6.49 2.47 7.58
C ARG A 22 -5.08 1.91 7.56
N CYS A 23 -4.54 1.60 8.74
CA CYS A 23 -3.28 0.88 8.87
C CYS A 23 -3.30 0.15 10.21
N SER A 24 -2.85 -1.10 10.20
CA SER A 24 -2.75 -1.94 11.40
C SER A 24 -1.53 -1.57 12.25
N ASN A 25 -0.58 -0.81 11.69
CA ASN A 25 0.56 -0.27 12.40
C ASN A 25 0.32 1.17 12.88
N ARG A 26 0.98 1.53 13.98
CA ARG A 26 1.13 2.91 14.47
C ARG A 26 2.62 3.25 14.63
N CYS A 27 3.38 3.09 13.56
CA CYS A 27 4.85 3.19 13.64
C CYS A 27 5.31 4.53 14.21
N THR A 28 6.37 4.50 15.02
CA THR A 28 7.00 5.69 15.62
C THR A 28 7.63 6.59 14.55
N PHE A 29 8.12 6.00 13.46
CA PHE A 29 8.77 6.70 12.34
C PHE A 29 7.82 7.06 11.19
N CYS A 30 6.50 6.82 11.33
CA CYS A 30 5.58 7.00 10.21
C CYS A 30 5.43 8.48 9.81
N ILE A 31 5.68 8.80 8.53
CA ILE A 31 5.61 10.17 8.00
C ILE A 31 4.23 10.81 8.17
N ARG A 32 3.17 10.02 8.22
CA ARG A 32 1.79 10.52 8.44
C ARG A 32 1.61 11.26 9.77
N ASN A 33 2.54 11.09 10.72
CA ASN A 33 2.55 11.82 12.00
C ASN A 33 3.28 13.18 11.90
N ASN A 34 4.04 13.41 10.83
CA ASN A 34 4.99 14.53 10.70
C ASN A 34 4.68 15.46 9.51
N GLY A 35 3.68 15.13 8.69
CA GLY A 35 3.30 15.95 7.55
C GLY A 35 1.97 15.50 6.95
N ASP A 36 1.37 16.38 6.16
CA ASP A 36 0.09 16.09 5.50
C ASP A 36 0.28 15.37 4.16
N GLY A 37 1.44 15.49 3.51
CA GLY A 37 1.79 14.81 2.25
C GLY A 37 3.24 14.29 2.24
N ALA A 38 3.63 13.62 1.15
CA ALA A 38 4.96 13.08 0.96
C ALA A 38 5.52 13.49 -0.41
N TYR A 39 6.83 13.73 -0.50
CA TYR A 39 7.52 14.07 -1.76
C TYR A 39 6.91 15.26 -2.54
N GLY A 40 6.36 16.24 -1.82
CA GLY A 40 5.72 17.41 -2.44
C GLY A 40 4.30 17.17 -2.94
N SER A 41 3.70 16.01 -2.64
CA SER A 41 2.30 15.73 -2.94
C SER A 41 1.35 16.68 -2.19
N ASP A 42 0.12 16.76 -2.68
CA ASP A 42 -1.01 17.19 -1.87
C ASP A 42 -1.21 16.29 -0.64
N SER A 43 -2.15 16.69 0.23
CA SER A 43 -2.45 15.94 1.45
C SER A 43 -2.86 14.50 1.15
N LEU A 44 -2.09 13.53 1.68
CA LEU A 44 -2.36 12.10 1.60
C LEU A 44 -3.33 11.61 2.68
N TRP A 45 -3.65 12.45 3.68
CA TRP A 45 -4.80 12.20 4.54
C TRP A 45 -6.10 12.38 3.76
N LEU A 46 -6.75 11.26 3.45
CA LEU A 46 -7.99 11.26 2.70
C LEU A 46 -9.15 11.80 3.55
N GLU A 47 -10.02 12.64 2.98
CA GLU A 47 -11.25 13.08 3.65
C GLU A 47 -12.17 11.89 3.97
N ARG A 48 -12.27 10.97 3.01
CA ARG A 48 -12.93 9.65 3.08
C ARG A 48 -12.18 8.67 2.19
N GLU A 49 -12.37 7.37 2.37
CA GLU A 49 -11.83 6.40 1.41
C GLU A 49 -12.47 6.61 0.03
N PRO A 50 -11.67 6.72 -1.06
CA PRO A 50 -12.21 6.84 -2.41
C PRO A 50 -12.92 5.56 -2.83
N THR A 51 -13.94 5.65 -3.65
CA THR A 51 -14.56 4.47 -4.28
C THR A 51 -13.60 3.80 -5.26
N LEU A 52 -13.87 2.55 -5.63
CA LEU A 52 -13.10 1.86 -6.67
C LEU A 52 -13.13 2.64 -8.00
N SER A 53 -14.28 3.23 -8.37
CA SER A 53 -14.40 4.04 -9.59
C SER A 53 -13.47 5.25 -9.55
N GLU A 54 -13.46 5.99 -8.44
CA GLU A 54 -12.57 7.15 -8.27
C GLU A 54 -11.09 6.76 -8.34
N ILE A 55 -10.71 5.59 -7.81
CA ILE A 55 -9.33 5.10 -7.93
C ILE A 55 -9.00 4.78 -9.39
N CYS A 56 -9.86 4.03 -10.08
CA CYS A 56 -9.66 3.69 -11.49
C CYS A 56 -9.59 4.94 -12.37
N GLU A 57 -10.51 5.90 -12.18
CA GLU A 57 -10.54 7.17 -12.91
C GLU A 57 -9.28 8.01 -12.64
N SER A 58 -8.85 8.10 -11.38
CA SER A 58 -7.62 8.82 -11.02
C SER A 58 -6.37 8.18 -11.58
N VAL A 59 -6.31 6.85 -11.71
CA VAL A 59 -5.15 6.16 -12.31
C VAL A 59 -5.17 6.30 -13.83
N LEU A 60 -6.33 6.10 -14.47
CA LEU A 60 -6.46 6.10 -15.93
C LEU A 60 -6.51 7.50 -16.56
N SER A 61 -6.59 8.56 -15.75
CA SER A 61 -6.39 9.94 -16.21
C SER A 61 -4.93 10.23 -16.60
N HIS A 62 -4.00 9.38 -16.16
CA HIS A 62 -2.58 9.47 -16.50
C HIS A 62 -2.25 8.58 -17.70
N ASP A 63 -1.28 9.02 -18.51
CA ASP A 63 -0.62 8.17 -19.51
C ASP A 63 0.43 7.31 -18.80
N LEU A 64 0.05 6.05 -18.48
CA LEU A 64 0.89 5.17 -17.68
C LEU A 64 2.20 4.76 -18.38
N THR A 65 2.33 4.95 -19.69
CA THR A 65 3.55 4.65 -20.44
C THR A 65 4.72 5.58 -20.09
N LYS A 66 4.43 6.71 -19.43
CA LYS A 66 5.45 7.68 -18.97
C LYS A 66 6.08 7.33 -17.63
N TYR A 67 5.50 6.39 -16.90
CA TYR A 67 5.96 6.03 -15.56
C TYR A 67 6.74 4.73 -15.59
N SER A 68 7.73 4.61 -14.73
CA SER A 68 8.51 3.37 -14.57
C SER A 68 7.66 2.24 -13.98
N GLU A 69 6.72 2.58 -13.10
CA GLU A 69 5.80 1.65 -12.44
C GLU A 69 4.59 2.38 -11.83
N LEU A 70 3.54 1.62 -11.54
CA LEU A 70 2.42 1.99 -10.68
C LEU A 70 2.63 1.37 -9.28
N VAL A 71 2.60 2.17 -8.22
CA VAL A 71 2.92 1.75 -6.86
C VAL A 71 1.73 1.96 -5.92
N PHE A 72 1.17 0.90 -5.37
CA PHE A 72 0.18 1.00 -4.30
C PHE A 72 0.89 1.32 -2.97
N CYS A 73 0.87 2.59 -2.59
CA CYS A 73 1.50 3.12 -1.39
C CYS A 73 0.91 4.50 -1.07
N GLY A 74 0.63 4.74 0.21
CA GLY A 74 0.04 5.98 0.70
C GLY A 74 0.15 6.08 2.22
N TYR A 75 -0.74 6.84 2.86
CA TYR A 75 -0.71 6.99 4.33
C TYR A 75 -1.34 5.81 5.09
N GLY A 76 -2.19 5.04 4.42
CA GLY A 76 -2.71 3.77 4.91
C GLY A 76 -2.03 2.56 4.29
N GLU A 77 -2.30 1.41 4.89
CA GLU A 77 -1.89 0.09 4.43
C GLU A 77 -2.82 -0.37 3.30
N PRO A 78 -2.34 -0.52 2.06
CA PRO A 78 -3.18 -0.88 0.91
C PRO A 78 -3.84 -2.26 1.05
N SER A 79 -3.28 -3.19 1.84
CA SER A 79 -3.90 -4.50 2.08
C SER A 79 -5.28 -4.40 2.73
N TYR A 80 -5.64 -3.32 3.44
CA TYR A 80 -7.03 -3.12 3.91
C TYR A 80 -8.07 -3.03 2.77
N ARG A 81 -7.59 -2.84 1.54
CA ARG A 81 -8.37 -2.75 0.31
C ARG A 81 -7.75 -3.63 -0.78
N LEU A 82 -7.24 -4.80 -0.40
CA LEU A 82 -6.57 -5.72 -1.32
C LEU A 82 -7.41 -6.04 -2.56
N ASP A 83 -8.70 -6.34 -2.39
CA ASP A 83 -9.61 -6.62 -3.51
C ASP A 83 -9.70 -5.46 -4.52
N ASP A 84 -9.69 -4.21 -4.04
CA ASP A 84 -9.72 -3.04 -4.91
C ASP A 84 -8.35 -2.83 -5.59
N ALA A 85 -7.25 -3.00 -4.86
CA ALA A 85 -5.90 -2.92 -5.42
C ALA A 85 -5.70 -3.94 -6.55
N VAL A 86 -6.18 -5.18 -6.36
CA VAL A 86 -6.11 -6.25 -7.36
C VAL A 86 -6.93 -5.90 -8.61
N LYS A 87 -8.14 -5.34 -8.44
CA LYS A 87 -8.97 -4.90 -9.58
C LYS A 87 -8.32 -3.78 -10.37
N VAL A 88 -7.76 -2.77 -9.68
CA VAL A 88 -7.06 -1.66 -10.32
C VAL A 88 -5.81 -2.17 -11.04
N ALA A 89 -5.00 -3.01 -10.40
CA ALA A 89 -3.81 -3.61 -11.02
C ALA A 89 -4.15 -4.44 -12.27
N SER A 90 -5.22 -5.24 -12.22
CA SER A 90 -5.69 -6.04 -13.35
C SER A 90 -6.11 -5.15 -14.52
N LEU A 91 -6.89 -4.09 -14.24
CA LEU A 91 -7.33 -3.10 -15.23
C LEU A 91 -6.15 -2.39 -15.89
N VAL A 92 -5.13 -2.04 -15.10
CA VAL A 92 -3.91 -1.40 -15.59
C VAL A 92 -3.14 -2.35 -16.50
N LYS A 93 -2.96 -3.62 -16.11
CA LYS A 93 -2.30 -4.63 -16.95
C LYS A 93 -3.07 -4.94 -18.24
N GLU A 94 -4.40 -4.82 -18.24
CA GLU A 94 -5.20 -4.97 -19.46
C GLU A 94 -4.97 -3.80 -20.43
N LYS A 95 -4.95 -2.57 -19.93
CA LYS A 95 -4.85 -1.35 -20.76
C LYS A 95 -3.41 -0.95 -21.11
N TYR A 96 -2.49 -1.23 -20.22
CA TYR A 96 -1.07 -0.88 -20.29
C TYR A 96 -0.24 -2.12 -19.90
N PRO A 97 -0.15 -3.13 -20.78
CA PRO A 97 0.42 -4.44 -20.45
C PRO A 97 1.89 -4.40 -20.04
N ASP A 98 2.63 -3.37 -20.47
CA ASP A 98 4.05 -3.20 -20.13
C ASP A 98 4.28 -2.50 -18.79
N THR A 99 3.23 -1.91 -18.19
CA THR A 99 3.34 -1.21 -16.89
C THR A 99 3.63 -2.19 -15.77
N LYS A 100 4.74 -1.94 -15.05
CA LYS A 100 5.06 -2.66 -13.82
C LYS A 100 4.17 -2.17 -12.68
N VAL A 101 3.66 -3.11 -11.90
CA VAL A 101 2.75 -2.82 -10.78
C VAL A 101 3.35 -3.38 -9.50
N ARG A 102 3.59 -2.49 -8.53
CA ARG A 102 4.13 -2.82 -7.22
C ARG A 102 3.14 -2.50 -6.12
N ILE A 103 3.11 -3.31 -5.08
CA ILE A 103 2.40 -2.98 -3.83
C ILE A 103 3.39 -2.94 -2.67
N ASN A 104 3.34 -1.84 -1.91
CA ASN A 104 4.08 -1.72 -0.66
C ASN A 104 3.14 -2.07 0.48
N THR A 105 3.50 -3.08 1.27
CA THR A 105 2.67 -3.56 2.38
C THR A 105 3.49 -3.71 3.65
N ASN A 106 2.84 -3.57 4.80
CA ASN A 106 3.39 -3.96 6.09
C ASN A 106 3.39 -5.48 6.31
N GLY A 107 2.84 -6.27 5.37
CA GLY A 107 2.87 -7.74 5.37
C GLY A 107 1.86 -8.40 6.31
N GLN A 108 0.93 -7.65 6.91
CA GLN A 108 -0.06 -8.18 7.86
C GLN A 108 -1.38 -8.58 7.19
N SER A 109 -1.38 -8.75 5.88
CA SER A 109 -2.58 -9.08 5.10
C SER A 109 -3.32 -10.30 5.67
N ASP A 110 -2.60 -11.38 5.97
CA ASP A 110 -3.21 -12.59 6.53
C ASP A 110 -3.89 -12.36 7.89
N LEU A 111 -3.34 -11.46 8.72
CA LEU A 111 -3.93 -11.07 9.99
C LEU A 111 -5.16 -10.16 9.81
N ILE A 112 -5.14 -9.29 8.80
CA ILE A 112 -6.27 -8.42 8.45
C ILE A 112 -7.46 -9.26 7.96
N PHE A 113 -7.21 -10.29 7.16
CA PHE A 113 -8.26 -11.12 6.55
C PHE A 113 -8.56 -12.43 7.30
N GLY A 114 -7.71 -12.85 8.24
CA GLY A 114 -7.88 -14.11 8.97
C GLY A 114 -7.69 -15.36 8.11
N ARG A 115 -7.00 -15.26 6.97
CA ARG A 115 -6.71 -16.37 6.05
C ARG A 115 -5.39 -16.11 5.30
N ASP A 116 -4.84 -17.14 4.68
CA ASP A 116 -3.74 -16.96 3.71
C ASP A 116 -4.23 -16.11 2.53
N THR A 117 -3.54 -14.98 2.30
CA THR A 117 -3.79 -14.04 1.20
C THR A 117 -2.68 -14.02 0.17
N SER A 118 -1.62 -14.82 0.32
CA SER A 118 -0.43 -14.78 -0.54
C SER A 118 -0.75 -14.86 -2.04
N LYS A 119 -1.72 -15.70 -2.43
CA LYS A 119 -2.15 -15.86 -3.83
C LYS A 119 -2.91 -14.66 -4.39
N ASP A 120 -3.52 -13.86 -3.53
CA ASP A 120 -4.28 -12.68 -3.96
C ASP A 120 -3.34 -11.58 -4.50
N TYR A 121 -2.04 -11.67 -4.20
CA TYR A 121 -1.02 -10.73 -4.66
C TYR A 121 -0.45 -11.07 -6.05
N SER A 122 -0.88 -12.16 -6.70
CA SER A 122 -0.25 -12.66 -7.94
C SER A 122 -0.34 -11.70 -9.14
N VAL A 123 -1.17 -10.66 -9.06
CA VAL A 123 -1.30 -9.64 -10.11
C VAL A 123 -0.19 -8.58 -10.03
N PHE A 124 0.47 -8.44 -8.87
CA PHE A 124 1.55 -7.46 -8.70
C PHE A 124 2.86 -8.08 -9.21
N ASP A 125 3.64 -7.30 -9.97
CA ASP A 125 4.97 -7.72 -10.40
C ASP A 125 5.98 -7.68 -9.23
N THR A 126 5.68 -6.91 -8.19
CA THR A 126 6.54 -6.78 -7.01
C THR A 126 5.71 -6.55 -5.76
N VAL A 127 6.00 -7.30 -4.69
CA VAL A 127 5.46 -7.09 -3.35
C VAL A 127 6.59 -6.65 -2.44
N SER A 128 6.56 -5.39 -1.99
CA SER A 128 7.56 -4.82 -1.10
C SER A 128 7.07 -4.87 0.34
N VAL A 129 7.64 -5.77 1.14
CA VAL A 129 7.24 -6.00 2.54
C VAL A 129 8.11 -5.20 3.50
N SER A 130 7.48 -4.34 4.30
CA SER A 130 8.16 -3.47 5.26
C SER A 130 8.43 -4.17 6.60
N LEU A 131 9.48 -5.01 6.65
CA LEU A 131 9.84 -5.76 7.86
C LEU A 131 10.36 -4.86 9.00
N ASN A 132 11.11 -3.80 8.68
CA ASN A 132 11.57 -2.72 9.58
C ASN A 132 12.43 -3.09 10.82
N SER A 133 12.44 -4.34 11.28
CA SER A 133 13.23 -4.81 12.42
C SER A 133 13.65 -6.28 12.21
N PRO A 134 14.83 -6.71 12.72
CA PRO A 134 15.24 -8.12 12.67
C PRO A 134 14.64 -8.99 13.78
N SER A 135 13.89 -8.41 14.73
CA SER A 135 13.28 -9.12 15.87
C SER A 135 11.82 -8.74 16.08
N ALA A 136 11.07 -9.63 16.75
CA ALA A 136 9.67 -9.43 17.07
C ALA A 136 9.47 -8.29 18.07
N GLU A 137 10.33 -8.19 19.08
CA GLU A 137 10.34 -7.12 20.08
C GLU A 137 10.60 -5.77 19.43
N GLY A 138 11.67 -5.68 18.62
CA GLY A 138 12.00 -4.46 17.89
C GLY A 138 10.89 -4.06 16.92
N TYR A 139 10.27 -5.03 16.24
CA TYR A 139 9.14 -4.77 15.34
C TYR A 139 7.94 -4.20 16.12
N ALA A 140 7.58 -4.84 17.24
CA ALA A 140 6.47 -4.41 18.07
C ALA A 140 6.70 -3.00 18.65
N GLU A 141 7.95 -2.70 19.04
CA GLU A 141 8.35 -1.40 19.58
C GLU A 141 8.20 -0.28 18.55
N ILE A 142 8.76 -0.47 17.35
CA ILE A 142 8.82 0.59 16.34
C ILE A 142 7.59 0.67 15.45
N CYS A 143 6.97 -0.47 15.10
CA CYS A 143 5.81 -0.52 14.19
C CYS A 143 4.48 -0.44 14.95
N LYS A 144 4.46 -0.84 16.23
CA LYS A 144 3.27 -0.85 17.09
C LYS A 144 2.04 -1.46 16.39
N PRO A 145 2.13 -2.72 15.93
CA PRO A 145 1.03 -3.41 15.27
C PRO A 145 -0.14 -3.61 16.26
N CYS A 146 -1.38 -3.45 15.79
CA CYS A 146 -2.56 -3.75 16.60
C CYS A 146 -2.70 -5.24 16.95
N PHE A 147 -1.96 -6.12 16.26
CA PHE A 147 -1.92 -7.55 16.52
C PHE A 147 -0.85 -7.96 17.56
N GLY A 148 -0.11 -7.01 18.12
CA GLY A 148 0.93 -7.28 19.10
C GLY A 148 2.16 -7.98 18.52
N ILE A 149 2.95 -8.62 19.38
CA ILE A 149 4.26 -9.19 19.02
C ILE A 149 4.18 -10.30 17.97
N SER A 150 3.07 -11.05 17.93
CA SER A 150 2.83 -12.12 16.94
C SER A 150 2.71 -11.62 15.50
N ALA A 151 2.54 -10.31 15.29
CA ALA A 151 2.55 -9.71 13.96
C ALA A 151 3.86 -10.02 13.21
N PHE A 152 4.98 -10.12 13.92
CA PHE A 152 6.27 -10.38 13.30
C PHE A 152 6.32 -11.75 12.61
N ASP A 153 5.88 -12.80 13.30
CA ASP A 153 5.85 -14.15 12.73
C ASP A 153 4.90 -14.24 11.52
N ALA A 154 3.75 -13.54 11.59
CA ALA A 154 2.80 -13.48 10.49
C ALA A 154 3.39 -12.79 9.26
N ILE A 155 4.14 -11.69 9.43
CA ILE A 155 4.80 -11.00 8.32
C ILE A 155 5.87 -11.87 7.70
N LEU A 156 6.65 -12.60 8.52
CA LEU A 156 7.64 -13.55 8.00
C LEU A 156 7.00 -14.71 7.23
N ALA A 157 5.87 -15.22 7.71
CA ALA A 157 5.10 -16.25 7.01
C ALA A 157 4.57 -15.72 5.67
N PHE A 158 3.94 -14.54 5.69
CA PHE A 158 3.45 -13.88 4.48
C PHE A 158 4.58 -13.65 3.47
N ALA A 159 5.72 -13.08 3.89
CA ALA A 159 6.85 -12.81 3.02
C ALA A 159 7.49 -14.07 2.40
N ARG A 160 7.39 -15.22 3.06
CA ARG A 160 7.84 -16.51 2.49
C ARG A 160 6.85 -17.07 1.47
N ASN A 161 5.56 -16.80 1.63
CA ASN A 161 4.49 -17.40 0.85
C ASN A 161 4.12 -16.55 -0.37
N VAL A 162 4.22 -15.23 -0.27
CA VAL A 162 3.98 -14.32 -1.39
C VAL A 162 5.08 -14.49 -2.43
N ARG A 163 4.68 -14.70 -3.69
CA ARG A 163 5.56 -15.00 -4.82
C ARG A 163 5.39 -13.96 -5.91
#